data_AF-A0A9P7C4H9-F1
#
_entry.id   AF-A0A9P7C4H9-F1
#
_cell.length_a   1.000
_cell.length_b   1.000
_cell.length_c   1.000
_cell.angle_alpha   90.00
_cell.angle_beta   90.00
_cell.angle_gamma   90.00
#
_symmetry.space_group_name_H-M   'P 1'
#
loop_
_entity.id
_entity.type
_entity.pdbx_description
1 polymer ?
#
loop_
_entity_poly.entity_id
_entity_poly.type
_entity_poly.pdbx_seq_one_letter_code
_entity_poly.pdbx_strand_id
1 'polypeptide(L)'
;MHYELDHALRVCSEHKRTRSCVHIYGQMGLYEEAVRLALEHKDLDLARVYADKPEEDDVLRKKLWTNIAKYVIESSEDIKNAIQLLMGCDLLKIEDILPFFPNHVLIDNFKEEICASLEEYNVSIEELKSEMDNATVCADHIRSDVKKLKKKFAVVEEEQACSLCHFPLLTRQFYVFPCHHVFHADCLINRVTKHLPTRQIRKLADIQEQLSREFKLARTRTQEEEEDLEIFKRIESLRHQLDDIVADQCVVCGDILIHSIHVPFITEEEAEIASSWII
;
A
#
# COMPACT_ATOMS: atom_id res chain seq x y z
N MET A 1 -28.32 -32.59 11.08
CA MET A 1 -28.04 -32.95 12.49
C MET A 1 -27.04 -31.93 13.01
N HIS A 2 -27.51 -30.90 13.71
CA HIS A 2 -26.63 -29.89 14.31
C HIS A 2 -26.13 -30.47 15.63
N TYR A 3 -24.83 -30.74 15.70
CA TYR A 3 -24.17 -31.14 16.92
C TYR A 3 -23.99 -29.88 17.79
N GLU A 4 -24.74 -29.79 18.89
CA GLU A 4 -24.58 -28.69 19.84
C GLU A 4 -23.31 -28.92 20.68
N LEU A 5 -22.26 -28.17 20.35
CA LEU A 5 -20.94 -28.27 20.99
C LEU A 5 -21.02 -28.01 22.51
N ASP A 6 -21.94 -27.15 22.96
CA ASP A 6 -22.18 -26.85 24.38
C ASP A 6 -22.76 -28.03 25.16
N HIS A 7 -23.62 -28.82 24.53
CA HIS A 7 -24.16 -30.03 25.13
C HIS A 7 -23.09 -31.12 25.19
N ALA A 8 -22.29 -31.25 24.14
CA ALA A 8 -21.17 -32.17 24.09
C ALA A 8 -20.10 -31.87 25.16
N LEU A 9 -19.74 -30.60 25.37
CA LEU A 9 -18.80 -30.19 26.41
C LEU A 9 -19.27 -30.60 27.80
N ARG A 10 -20.55 -30.37 28.12
CA ARG A 10 -21.12 -30.74 29.42
C ARG A 10 -21.03 -32.23 29.67
N VAL A 11 -21.47 -33.05 28.70
CA VAL A 11 -21.41 -34.51 28.81
C VAL A 11 -19.97 -35.02 28.91
N CYS A 12 -19.04 -34.48 28.12
CA CYS A 12 -17.63 -34.87 28.17
C CYS A 12 -16.94 -34.47 29.48
N SER A 13 -17.31 -33.32 30.04
CA SER A 13 -16.83 -32.82 31.34
C SER A 13 -17.30 -33.71 32.49
N GLU A 14 -18.59 -34.08 32.49
CA GLU A 14 -19.17 -35.00 33.48
C GLU A 14 -18.47 -36.37 33.49
N HIS A 15 -18.06 -36.85 32.30
CA HIS A 15 -17.38 -38.13 32.14
C HIS A 15 -15.84 -38.04 32.22
N LYS A 16 -15.29 -36.87 32.60
CA LYS A 16 -13.84 -36.59 32.71
C LYS A 16 -13.05 -36.96 31.45
N ARG A 17 -13.64 -36.79 30.26
CA ARG A 17 -12.98 -37.06 28.97
C ARG A 17 -12.22 -35.82 28.50
N THR A 18 -11.08 -35.57 29.14
CA THR A 18 -10.29 -34.33 29.02
C THR A 18 -9.85 -34.03 27.59
N ARG A 19 -9.30 -35.01 26.87
CA ARG A 19 -8.90 -34.86 25.46
C ARG A 19 -10.06 -34.48 24.55
N SER A 20 -11.24 -35.04 24.80
CA SER A 20 -12.47 -34.71 24.06
C SER A 20 -12.92 -33.28 24.39
N CYS A 21 -12.84 -32.86 25.66
CA CYS A 21 -13.14 -31.48 26.05
C CYS A 21 -12.22 -30.47 25.36
N VAL A 22 -10.89 -30.69 25.36
CA VAL A 22 -9.92 -29.83 24.65
C VAL A 22 -10.25 -29.73 23.16
N HIS A 23 -10.63 -30.86 22.54
CA HIS A 23 -11.01 -30.86 21.13
C HIS A 23 -12.25 -30.04 20.84
N ILE A 24 -13.29 -30.17 21.67
CA ILE A 24 -14.52 -29.41 21.50
C ILE A 24 -14.26 -27.92 21.77
N TYR A 25 -13.44 -27.56 22.77
CA TYR A 25 -13.03 -26.17 23.00
C TYR A 25 -12.31 -25.57 21.79
N GLY A 26 -11.41 -26.32 21.14
CA GLY A 26 -10.78 -25.86 19.92
C GLY A 26 -11.74 -25.73 18.73
N GLN A 27 -12.75 -26.59 18.61
CA GLN A 27 -13.81 -26.43 17.59
C GLN A 27 -14.70 -25.20 17.83
N MET A 28 -14.83 -24.77 19.08
CA MET A 28 -15.54 -23.54 19.46
C MET A 28 -14.67 -22.27 19.34
N GLY A 29 -13.40 -22.39 18.96
CA GLY A 29 -12.45 -21.27 18.91
C GLY A 29 -11.95 -20.79 20.27
N LEU A 30 -12.26 -21.51 21.36
CA LEU A 30 -11.86 -21.19 22.72
C LEU A 30 -10.50 -21.82 23.06
N TYR A 31 -9.46 -21.37 22.36
CA TYR A 31 -8.10 -21.94 22.49
C TYR A 31 -7.47 -21.72 23.88
N GLU A 32 -7.76 -20.60 24.56
CA GLU A 32 -7.27 -20.35 25.92
C GLU A 32 -7.74 -21.40 26.92
N GLU A 33 -9.02 -21.77 26.84
CA GLU A 33 -9.61 -22.78 27.72
C GLU A 33 -9.12 -24.19 27.37
N ALA A 34 -8.96 -24.46 26.07
CA ALA A 34 -8.39 -25.70 25.57
C ALA A 34 -6.96 -25.93 26.10
N VAL A 35 -6.10 -24.91 26.00
CA VAL A 35 -4.70 -24.96 26.48
C VAL A 35 -4.66 -25.07 28.00
N ARG A 36 -5.45 -24.28 28.73
CA ARG A 36 -5.53 -24.36 30.20
C ARG A 36 -5.92 -25.77 30.67
N LEU A 37 -6.94 -26.37 30.07
CA LEU A 37 -7.40 -27.72 30.43
C LEU A 37 -6.37 -28.80 30.04
N ALA A 38 -5.63 -28.61 28.95
CA ALA A 38 -4.51 -29.50 28.60
C ALA A 38 -3.36 -29.42 29.65
N LEU A 39 -3.01 -28.21 30.09
CA LEU A 39 -1.98 -27.97 31.11
C LEU A 39 -2.39 -28.53 32.49
N GLU A 40 -3.65 -28.37 32.91
CA GLU A 40 -4.17 -28.97 34.16
C GLU A 40 -4.00 -30.49 34.20
N HIS A 41 -4.11 -31.15 33.04
CA HIS A 41 -3.94 -32.60 32.90
C HIS A 41 -2.53 -33.04 32.51
N LYS A 42 -1.54 -32.13 32.55
CA LYS A 42 -0.12 -32.38 32.24
C LYS A 42 0.13 -32.89 30.81
N ASP A 43 -0.75 -32.58 29.85
CA ASP A 43 -0.60 -32.97 28.44
C ASP A 43 0.01 -31.80 27.65
N LEU A 44 1.34 -31.66 27.71
CA LEU A 44 2.09 -30.56 27.09
C LEU A 44 2.03 -30.59 25.57
N ASP A 45 2.09 -31.78 24.97
CA ASP A 45 2.02 -31.93 23.52
C ASP A 45 0.66 -31.49 22.98
N LEU A 46 -0.41 -31.84 23.70
CA LEU A 46 -1.75 -31.36 23.36
C LEU A 46 -1.85 -29.83 23.52
N ALA A 47 -1.29 -29.25 24.59
CA ALA A 47 -1.28 -27.79 24.77
C ALA A 47 -0.59 -27.06 23.60
N ARG A 48 0.55 -27.58 23.11
CA ARG A 48 1.29 -27.02 21.96
C ARG A 48 0.46 -27.05 20.69
N VAL A 49 -0.15 -28.19 20.37
CA VAL A 49 -0.98 -28.35 19.17
C VAL A 49 -2.13 -27.33 19.15
N TYR A 50 -2.78 -27.06 20.29
CA TYR A 50 -3.87 -26.08 20.34
C TYR A 50 -3.37 -24.62 20.46
N ALA A 51 -2.12 -24.39 20.88
CA ALA A 51 -1.49 -23.08 20.85
C ALA A 51 -1.11 -22.64 19.43
N ASP A 52 -0.80 -23.58 18.53
CA ASP A 52 -0.44 -23.29 17.13
C ASP A 52 -1.65 -23.17 16.19
N LYS A 53 -2.81 -23.70 16.58
CA LYS A 53 -4.06 -23.61 15.78
C LYS A 53 -4.54 -22.21 15.41
N PRO A 54 -4.42 -21.16 16.26
CA PRO A 54 -4.69 -19.80 15.81
C PRO A 54 -3.57 -19.31 14.88
N GLU A 55 -3.64 -19.69 13.61
CA GLU A 55 -2.67 -19.31 12.58
C GLU A 55 -2.75 -17.81 12.21
N GLU A 56 -3.95 -17.23 12.21
CA GLU A 56 -4.21 -15.83 11.82
C GLU A 56 -4.02 -14.81 12.96
N ASP A 57 -3.94 -15.26 14.21
CA ASP A 57 -3.84 -14.40 15.39
C ASP A 57 -2.53 -14.63 16.15
N ASP A 58 -1.47 -13.96 15.68
CA ASP A 58 -0.14 -13.99 16.29
C ASP A 58 -0.16 -13.50 17.75
N VAL A 59 -1.07 -12.59 18.11
CA VAL A 59 -1.19 -12.05 19.48
C VAL A 59 -1.71 -13.13 20.42
N LEU A 60 -2.77 -13.83 20.01
CA LEU A 60 -3.33 -14.95 20.76
C LEU A 60 -2.34 -16.11 20.84
N ARG A 61 -1.69 -16.47 19.72
CA ARG A 61 -0.65 -17.51 19.68
C ARG A 61 0.47 -17.21 20.66
N LYS A 62 1.01 -15.98 20.63
CA LYS A 62 2.05 -15.53 21.57
C LYS A 62 1.58 -15.67 23.02
N LYS A 63 0.37 -15.22 23.36
CA LYS A 63 -0.21 -15.32 24.71
C LYS A 63 -0.35 -16.77 25.19
N LEU A 64 -0.82 -17.68 24.32
CA LEU A 64 -0.95 -19.10 24.65
C LEU A 64 0.42 -19.74 24.92
N TRP A 65 1.41 -19.46 24.07
CA TRP A 65 2.78 -19.94 24.26
C TRP A 65 3.44 -19.35 25.51
N THR A 66 3.19 -18.08 25.86
CA THR A 66 3.65 -17.50 27.13
C THR A 66 3.04 -18.21 28.34
N ASN A 67 1.76 -18.59 28.28
CA ASN A 67 1.11 -19.34 29.36
C ASN A 67 1.67 -20.76 29.50
N ILE A 68 1.97 -21.43 28.38
CA ILE A 68 2.66 -22.73 28.38
C ILE A 68 4.07 -22.58 28.98
N ALA A 69 4.81 -21.54 28.57
CA ALA A 69 6.13 -21.24 29.12
C ALA A 69 6.10 -21.07 30.64
N LYS A 70 5.17 -20.26 31.15
CA LYS A 70 4.98 -20.07 32.58
C LYS A 70 4.74 -21.40 33.31
N TYR A 71 3.84 -22.24 32.78
CA TYR A 71 3.54 -23.55 33.38
C TYR A 71 4.76 -24.48 33.38
N VAL A 72 5.50 -24.53 32.27
CA VAL A 72 6.70 -25.38 32.14
C VAL A 72 7.79 -24.93 33.12
N ILE A 73 8.00 -23.62 33.29
CA ILE A 73 9.01 -23.07 34.21
C ILE A 73 8.63 -23.31 35.68
N GLU A 74 7.33 -23.24 36.01
CA GLU A 74 6.84 -23.53 37.36
C GLU A 74 6.85 -25.04 37.68
N SER A 75 6.69 -25.90 36.68
CA SER A 75 6.53 -27.35 36.86
C SER A 75 7.79 -28.17 36.64
N SER A 76 8.79 -27.66 35.91
CA SER A 76 10.03 -28.37 35.58
C SER A 76 11.23 -27.82 36.35
N GLU A 77 12.04 -28.73 36.92
CA GLU A 77 13.32 -28.38 37.55
C GLU A 77 14.42 -28.16 36.49
N ASP A 78 14.25 -28.73 35.28
CA ASP A 78 15.22 -28.69 34.18
C ASP A 78 14.99 -27.52 33.21
N ILE A 79 15.57 -26.38 33.56
CA ILE A 79 15.46 -25.11 32.82
C ILE A 79 15.95 -25.22 31.37
N LYS A 80 16.99 -26.01 31.09
CA LYS A 80 17.53 -26.19 29.73
C LYS A 80 16.55 -26.87 28.77
N ASN A 81 15.86 -27.90 29.25
CA ASN A 81 14.83 -28.59 28.47
C ASN A 81 13.61 -27.69 28.27
N ALA A 82 13.24 -26.89 29.29
CA ALA A 82 12.19 -25.89 29.17
C ALA A 82 12.48 -24.86 28.07
N ILE A 83 13.72 -24.34 27.98
CA ILE A 83 14.12 -23.41 26.92
C ILE A 83 14.04 -24.05 25.55
N GLN A 84 14.58 -25.27 25.37
CA GLN A 84 14.52 -25.96 24.08
C GLN A 84 13.09 -26.26 23.62
N LEU A 85 12.18 -26.56 24.54
CA LEU A 85 10.76 -26.78 24.24
C LEU A 85 10.04 -25.50 23.86
N LEU A 86 10.51 -24.34 24.34
CA LEU A 86 9.93 -23.02 24.07
C LEU A 86 10.51 -22.35 22.84
N MET A 87 11.75 -22.64 22.47
CA MET A 87 12.37 -22.21 21.21
C MET A 87 11.80 -22.93 19.98
N GLY A 88 10.82 -23.82 20.14
CA GLY A 88 10.05 -24.38 19.03
C GLY A 88 8.97 -23.44 18.45
N CYS A 89 8.82 -22.23 18.99
CA CYS A 89 7.85 -21.23 18.53
C CYS A 89 8.57 -19.97 18.03
N ASP A 90 8.34 -19.62 16.77
CA ASP A 90 9.01 -18.50 16.09
C ASP A 90 8.63 -17.11 16.65
N LEU A 91 7.53 -17.02 17.40
CA LEU A 91 6.99 -15.76 17.92
C LEU A 91 7.50 -15.37 19.31
N LEU A 92 8.10 -16.31 20.04
CA LEU A 92 8.39 -16.14 21.45
C LEU A 92 9.89 -15.89 21.64
N LYS A 93 10.26 -14.71 22.13
CA LYS A 93 11.66 -14.37 22.36
C LYS A 93 12.06 -14.69 23.80
N ILE A 94 13.37 -14.84 24.01
CA ILE A 94 13.91 -15.03 25.36
C ILE A 94 13.48 -13.91 26.32
N GLU A 95 13.41 -12.67 25.81
CA GLU A 95 12.94 -11.48 26.53
C GLU A 95 11.55 -11.65 27.16
N ASP A 96 10.65 -12.36 26.47
CA ASP A 96 9.28 -12.57 26.93
C ASP A 96 9.21 -13.57 28.09
N ILE A 97 10.20 -14.45 28.22
CA ILE A 97 10.20 -15.55 29.19
C ILE A 97 11.00 -15.19 30.45
N LEU A 98 12.03 -14.35 30.32
CA LEU A 98 12.91 -13.92 31.41
C LEU A 98 12.17 -13.53 32.72
N PRO A 99 11.03 -12.81 32.69
CA PRO A 99 10.31 -12.41 33.91
C PRO A 99 9.73 -13.57 34.74
N PHE A 100 9.54 -14.75 34.14
CA PHE A 100 8.88 -15.89 34.80
C PHE A 100 9.85 -16.81 35.53
N PHE A 101 11.17 -16.63 35.37
CA PHE A 101 12.16 -17.47 36.03
C PHE A 101 12.35 -17.10 37.51
N PRO A 102 12.60 -18.09 38.38
CA PRO A 102 12.91 -17.84 39.78
C PRO A 102 14.26 -17.11 39.96
N ASN A 103 14.43 -16.40 41.08
CA ASN A 103 15.62 -15.56 41.34
C ASN A 103 16.96 -16.34 41.46
N HIS A 104 16.95 -17.67 41.47
CA HIS A 104 18.12 -18.51 41.72
C HIS A 104 18.68 -19.20 40.47
N VAL A 105 18.25 -18.79 39.28
CA VAL A 105 18.73 -19.39 38.03
C VAL A 105 20.09 -18.80 37.62
N LEU A 106 21.02 -19.66 37.24
CA LEU A 106 22.32 -19.27 36.71
C LEU A 106 22.17 -18.72 35.28
N ILE A 107 22.72 -17.52 35.05
CA ILE A 107 22.74 -16.85 33.73
C ILE A 107 23.46 -17.71 32.68
N ASP A 108 24.42 -18.54 33.10
CA ASP A 108 25.13 -19.47 32.22
C ASP A 108 24.21 -20.42 31.45
N ASN A 109 22.99 -20.67 31.93
CA ASN A 109 22.02 -21.51 31.25
C ASN A 109 21.38 -20.86 30.01
N PHE A 110 21.49 -19.53 29.85
CA PHE A 110 20.84 -18.76 28.77
C PHE A 110 21.84 -18.01 27.90
N LYS A 111 23.13 -18.14 28.20
CA LYS A 111 24.18 -17.32 27.56
C LYS A 111 24.15 -17.47 26.05
N GLU A 112 23.96 -18.69 25.55
CA GLU A 112 23.98 -18.98 24.12
C GLU A 112 22.75 -18.37 23.43
N GLU A 113 21.56 -18.51 24.01
CA GLU A 113 20.31 -17.98 23.48
C GLU A 113 20.25 -16.45 23.51
N ILE A 114 20.82 -15.83 24.55
CA ILE A 114 20.94 -14.37 24.64
C ILE A 114 21.93 -13.86 23.59
N CYS A 115 23.08 -14.52 23.42
CA CYS A 115 24.04 -14.17 22.38
C CYS A 115 23.42 -14.27 20.98
N ALA A 116 22.70 -15.36 20.69
CA ALA A 116 22.02 -15.55 19.42
C ALA A 116 20.97 -14.45 19.14
N SER A 117 20.14 -14.12 20.14
CA SER A 117 19.15 -13.04 20.01
C SER A 117 19.80 -11.68 19.75
N LEU A 118 20.91 -11.38 20.45
CA LEU A 118 21.64 -10.13 20.25
C LEU A 118 22.32 -10.05 18.87
N GLU A 119 22.84 -11.16 18.36
CA GLU A 119 23.38 -11.25 17.01
C GLU A 119 22.30 -10.99 15.96
N GLU A 120 21.12 -11.59 16.10
CA GLU A 120 19.97 -11.37 15.21
C GLU A 120 19.53 -9.90 15.20
N TYR A 121 19.49 -9.24 16.37
CA TYR A 121 19.18 -7.81 16.44
C TYR A 121 20.26 -6.96 15.77
N ASN A 122 21.54 -7.28 15.94
CA ASN A 122 22.62 -6.53 15.28
C ASN A 122 22.51 -6.63 13.75
N VAL A 123 22.24 -7.83 13.22
CA VAL A 123 22.01 -8.03 11.77
C VAL A 123 20.81 -7.20 11.31
N SER A 124 19.68 -7.26 12.03
CA SER A 124 18.47 -6.50 11.70
C SER A 124 18.72 -4.98 11.72
N ILE A 125 19.52 -4.49 12.67
CA ILE A 125 19.89 -3.08 12.76
C ILE A 125 20.78 -2.67 11.58
N GLU A 126 21.73 -3.51 11.18
CA GLU A 126 22.60 -3.25 10.02
C GLU A 126 21.81 -3.23 8.71
N GLU A 127 20.87 -4.17 8.52
CA GLU A 127 19.98 -4.20 7.37
C GLU A 127 19.13 -2.93 7.29
N LEU A 128 18.44 -2.58 8.39
CA LEU A 128 17.61 -1.38 8.44
C LEU A 128 18.43 -0.10 8.17
N LYS A 129 19.65 -0.03 8.70
CA LYS A 129 20.56 1.09 8.44
C LYS A 129 20.95 1.16 6.97
N SER A 130 21.25 0.01 6.34
CA SER A 130 21.54 -0.04 4.91
C SER A 130 20.34 0.41 4.08
N GLU A 131 19.12 0.00 4.43
CA GLU A 131 17.89 0.46 3.78
C GLU A 131 17.70 1.98 3.92
N MET A 132 17.95 2.54 5.11
CA MET A 132 17.89 3.99 5.35
C MET A 132 18.91 4.75 4.48
N ASP A 133 20.15 4.26 4.41
CA ASP A 133 21.20 4.87 3.59
C ASP A 133 20.84 4.82 2.10
N ASN A 134 20.35 3.68 1.61
CA ASN A 134 19.91 3.50 0.22
C ASN A 134 18.73 4.45 -0.11
N ALA A 135 17.72 4.53 0.75
CA ALA A 135 16.60 5.43 0.57
C ALA A 135 17.04 6.91 0.54
N THR A 136 18.02 7.27 1.35
CA THR A 136 18.59 8.63 1.39
C THR A 136 19.31 8.96 0.08
N VAL A 137 20.15 8.05 -0.41
CA VAL A 137 20.84 8.18 -1.70
C VAL A 137 19.83 8.30 -2.85
N CYS A 138 18.80 7.45 -2.89
CA CYS A 138 17.72 7.55 -3.87
C CYS A 138 17.01 8.90 -3.82
N ALA A 139 16.69 9.41 -2.62
CA ALA A 139 16.06 10.71 -2.46
C ALA A 139 16.95 11.85 -2.98
N ASP A 140 18.27 11.79 -2.78
CA ASP A 140 19.21 12.78 -3.30
C ASP A 140 19.34 12.74 -4.81
N HIS A 141 19.34 11.54 -5.42
CA HIS A 141 19.27 11.40 -6.87
C HIS A 141 17.98 12.03 -7.44
N ILE A 142 16.82 11.73 -6.85
CA ILE A 142 15.54 12.33 -7.27
C ILE A 142 15.59 13.86 -7.14
N ARG A 143 16.10 14.40 -6.02
CA ARG A 143 16.25 15.86 -5.84
C ARG A 143 17.18 16.48 -6.89
N SER A 144 18.27 15.81 -7.23
CA SER A 144 19.21 16.25 -8.27
C SER A 144 18.53 16.28 -9.64
N ASP A 145 17.76 15.25 -9.97
CA ASP A 145 17.07 15.17 -11.25
C ASP A 145 15.93 16.18 -11.36
N VAL A 146 15.17 16.41 -10.29
CA VAL A 146 14.19 17.52 -10.23
C VAL A 146 14.87 18.87 -10.50
N LYS A 147 16.06 19.12 -9.93
CA LYS A 147 16.82 20.36 -10.20
C LYS A 147 17.27 20.46 -11.66
N LYS A 148 17.66 19.34 -12.29
CA LYS A 148 18.02 19.32 -13.72
C LYS A 148 16.79 19.52 -14.61
N LEU A 149 15.66 18.88 -14.30
CA LEU A 149 14.40 19.01 -15.04
C LEU A 149 13.91 20.46 -15.06
N LYS A 150 14.02 21.19 -13.95
CA LYS A 150 13.71 22.63 -13.89
C LYS A 150 14.54 23.50 -14.83
N LYS A 151 15.71 23.03 -15.28
CA LYS A 151 16.61 23.76 -16.20
C LYS A 151 16.49 23.30 -17.65
N LYS A 152 15.67 22.28 -17.94
CA LYS A 152 15.43 21.85 -19.32
C LYS A 152 14.53 22.87 -20.00
N PHE A 153 14.88 23.23 -21.21
CA PHE A 153 14.06 24.05 -22.10
C PHE A 153 13.72 23.20 -23.33
N ALA A 154 12.58 23.48 -23.94
CA ALA A 154 12.20 22.94 -25.23
C ALA A 154 12.25 24.06 -26.27
N VAL A 155 12.83 23.79 -27.43
CA VAL A 155 12.83 24.71 -28.57
C VAL A 155 11.68 24.32 -29.49
N VAL A 156 10.82 25.28 -29.79
CA VAL A 156 9.68 25.12 -30.70
C VAL A 156 10.04 25.85 -32.00
N GLU A 157 10.09 25.11 -33.09
CA GLU A 157 10.35 25.66 -34.44
C GLU A 157 9.05 26.21 -35.06
N GLU A 158 9.17 27.13 -36.02
CA GLU A 158 8.01 27.77 -36.67
C GLU A 158 7.17 26.79 -37.49
N GLU A 159 7.81 25.75 -38.06
CA GLU A 159 7.16 24.70 -38.84
C GLU A 159 6.52 23.59 -37.99
N GLN A 160 6.66 23.62 -36.65
CA GLN A 160 6.05 22.59 -35.82
C GLN A 160 4.52 22.62 -35.91
N ALA A 161 3.95 21.44 -36.15
CA ALA A 161 2.53 21.22 -36.24
C ALA A 161 2.02 20.44 -35.02
N CYS A 162 0.75 20.64 -34.66
CA CYS A 162 0.12 19.84 -33.62
C CYS A 162 0.03 18.36 -34.03
N SER A 163 0.39 17.45 -33.13
CA SER A 163 0.40 16.00 -33.40
C SER A 163 -1.01 15.38 -33.58
N LEU A 164 -2.08 16.12 -33.28
CA LEU A 164 -3.47 15.64 -33.39
C LEU A 164 -4.21 16.19 -34.62
N CYS A 165 -3.99 17.48 -34.96
CA CYS A 165 -4.72 18.14 -36.04
C CYS A 165 -3.85 18.57 -37.21
N HIS A 166 -2.52 18.42 -37.10
CA HIS A 166 -1.52 18.76 -38.11
C HIS A 166 -1.51 20.22 -38.58
N PHE A 167 -2.21 21.13 -37.89
CA PHE A 167 -2.14 22.56 -38.15
C PHE A 167 -0.93 23.21 -37.44
N PRO A 168 -0.42 24.35 -37.95
CA PRO A 168 0.72 25.06 -37.36
C PRO A 168 0.47 25.42 -35.89
N LEU A 169 1.46 25.18 -35.05
CA LEU A 169 1.29 25.26 -33.60
C LEU A 169 1.06 26.68 -33.09
N LEU A 170 1.84 27.63 -33.59
CA LEU A 170 1.88 29.03 -33.14
C LEU A 170 0.57 29.81 -33.37
N THR A 171 -0.43 29.20 -34.01
CA THR A 171 -1.74 29.81 -34.25
C THR A 171 -2.63 29.85 -33.02
N ARG A 172 -2.40 28.99 -32.02
CA ARG A 172 -3.24 28.85 -30.81
C ARG A 172 -2.37 28.60 -29.58
N GLN A 173 -2.99 28.63 -28.39
CA GLN A 173 -2.32 28.19 -27.17
C GLN A 173 -1.95 26.70 -27.28
N PHE A 174 -0.76 26.34 -26.80
CA PHE A 174 -0.20 25.01 -26.99
C PHE A 174 0.52 24.48 -25.75
N TYR A 175 0.64 23.15 -25.70
CA TYR A 175 1.40 22.41 -24.71
C TYR A 175 2.56 21.69 -25.38
N VAL A 176 3.73 21.76 -24.74
CA VAL A 176 4.94 21.01 -25.11
C VAL A 176 5.27 20.06 -23.99
N PHE A 177 5.25 18.76 -24.28
CA PHE A 177 5.60 17.74 -23.30
C PHE A 177 7.11 17.47 -23.29
N PRO A 178 7.67 16.94 -22.18
CA PRO A 178 9.08 16.54 -22.11
C PRO A 178 9.48 15.45 -23.13
N CYS A 179 8.52 14.72 -23.66
CA CYS A 179 8.70 13.76 -24.75
C CYS A 179 8.78 14.41 -26.15
N HIS A 180 8.82 15.74 -26.23
CA HIS A 180 8.81 16.55 -27.46
C HIS A 180 7.52 16.49 -28.29
N HIS A 181 6.47 15.81 -27.82
CA HIS A 181 5.17 15.90 -28.45
C HIS A 181 4.50 17.24 -28.14
N VAL A 182 3.89 17.81 -29.18
CA VAL A 182 3.36 19.16 -29.15
C VAL A 182 1.91 19.18 -29.61
N PHE A 183 1.05 19.90 -28.89
CA PHE A 183 -0.39 19.91 -29.08
C PHE A 183 -1.02 21.29 -28.87
N HIS A 184 -2.08 21.62 -29.61
CA HIS A 184 -2.94 22.75 -29.22
C HIS A 184 -3.72 22.40 -27.94
N ALA A 185 -3.99 23.40 -27.11
CA ALA A 185 -4.75 23.25 -25.87
C ALA A 185 -6.13 22.60 -26.12
N ASP A 186 -6.87 23.08 -27.13
CA ASP A 186 -8.19 22.54 -27.45
C ASP A 186 -8.14 21.08 -27.92
N CYS A 187 -7.15 20.76 -28.76
CA CYS A 187 -6.95 19.40 -29.26
C CYS A 187 -6.61 18.43 -28.13
N LEU A 188 -5.77 18.87 -27.18
CA LEU A 188 -5.39 18.10 -26.01
C LEU A 188 -6.61 17.86 -25.10
N ILE A 189 -7.35 18.91 -24.74
CA ILE A 189 -8.56 18.82 -23.91
C ILE A 189 -9.58 17.85 -24.52
N ASN A 190 -9.86 17.97 -25.82
CA ASN A 190 -10.79 17.09 -26.52
C ASN A 190 -10.36 15.62 -26.55
N ARG A 191 -9.05 15.34 -26.55
CA ARG A 191 -8.53 13.97 -26.49
C ARG A 191 -8.57 13.43 -25.07
N VAL A 192 -8.13 14.21 -24.09
CA VAL A 192 -8.06 13.86 -22.67
C VAL A 192 -9.47 13.58 -22.12
N THR A 193 -10.44 14.44 -22.41
CA THR A 193 -11.85 14.27 -21.98
C THR A 193 -12.50 12.94 -22.40
N LYS A 194 -12.02 12.28 -23.46
CA LYS A 194 -12.53 10.96 -23.87
C LYS A 194 -12.07 9.81 -22.96
N HIS A 195 -10.96 9.98 -22.26
CA HIS A 195 -10.33 8.94 -21.44
C HIS A 195 -10.36 9.24 -19.94
N LEU A 196 -10.84 10.41 -19.54
CA LEU A 196 -10.93 10.81 -18.13
C LEU A 196 -12.19 10.24 -17.44
N PRO A 197 -12.12 9.92 -16.14
CA PRO A 197 -13.28 9.56 -15.34
C PRO A 197 -14.26 10.74 -15.21
N THR A 198 -15.55 10.44 -15.10
CA THR A 198 -16.67 11.41 -15.04
C THR A 198 -16.48 12.49 -13.98
N ARG A 199 -15.82 12.17 -12.85
CA ARG A 199 -15.51 13.15 -11.79
C ARG A 199 -14.54 14.23 -12.26
N GLN A 200 -13.49 13.85 -13.00
CA GLN A 200 -12.50 14.81 -13.50
C GLN A 200 -13.07 15.62 -14.68
N ILE A 201 -13.93 15.02 -15.52
CA ILE A 201 -14.64 15.75 -16.59
C ILE A 201 -15.50 16.88 -16.02
N ARG A 202 -16.29 16.61 -14.96
CA ARG A 202 -17.08 17.66 -14.29
C ARG A 202 -16.20 18.77 -13.75
N LYS A 203 -15.10 18.41 -13.07
CA LYS A 203 -14.13 19.40 -12.58
C LYS A 203 -13.55 20.25 -13.70
N LEU A 204 -13.19 19.65 -14.84
CA LEU A 204 -12.69 20.40 -15.99
C LEU A 204 -13.73 21.40 -16.52
N ALA A 205 -14.98 20.99 -16.64
CA ALA A 205 -16.06 21.88 -17.06
C ALA A 205 -16.28 23.03 -16.07
N ASP A 206 -16.27 22.75 -14.76
CA ASP A 206 -16.38 23.75 -13.70
C ASP A 206 -15.23 24.77 -13.76
N ILE A 207 -13.99 24.30 -13.94
CA ILE A 207 -12.79 25.15 -14.05
C ILE A 207 -12.86 26.02 -15.32
N GLN A 208 -13.26 25.46 -16.46
CA GLN A 208 -13.45 26.21 -17.70
C GLN A 208 -14.54 27.29 -17.56
N GLU A 209 -15.63 26.97 -16.87
CA GLU A 209 -16.69 27.94 -16.61
C GLU A 209 -16.20 29.06 -15.70
N GLN A 210 -15.49 28.74 -14.61
CA GLN A 210 -14.89 29.71 -13.70
C GLN A 210 -13.89 30.62 -14.42
N LEU A 211 -12.98 30.06 -15.23
CA LEU A 211 -12.07 30.83 -16.06
C LEU A 211 -12.83 31.80 -16.97
N SER A 212 -13.89 31.35 -17.64
CA SER A 212 -14.69 32.20 -18.52
C SER A 212 -15.38 33.36 -17.77
N ARG A 213 -15.79 33.14 -16.51
CA ARG A 213 -16.39 34.16 -15.65
C ARG A 213 -15.35 35.18 -15.20
N GLU A 214 -14.19 34.72 -14.73
CA GLU A 214 -13.09 35.59 -14.30
C GLU A 214 -12.54 36.43 -15.47
N PHE A 215 -12.41 35.87 -16.69
CA PHE A 215 -12.03 36.63 -17.88
C PHE A 215 -13.05 37.70 -18.28
N LYS A 216 -14.35 37.46 -18.06
CA LYS A 216 -15.40 38.47 -18.29
C LYS A 216 -15.29 39.60 -17.27
N LEU A 217 -15.09 39.27 -16.00
CA LEU A 217 -14.91 40.24 -14.92
C LEU A 217 -13.72 41.16 -15.19
N ALA A 218 -12.57 40.56 -15.56
CA ALA A 218 -11.35 41.29 -15.92
C ALA A 218 -11.52 42.22 -17.15
N ARG A 219 -12.41 41.89 -18.09
CA ARG A 219 -12.69 42.75 -19.27
C ARG A 219 -13.65 43.90 -19.00
N THR A 220 -14.48 43.80 -17.96
CA THR A 220 -15.55 44.77 -17.68
C THR A 220 -15.15 45.91 -16.73
N ARG A 221 -13.97 45.83 -16.08
CA ARG A 221 -13.53 46.79 -15.06
C ARG A 221 -12.27 47.52 -15.53
N THR A 222 -12.19 48.82 -15.23
CA THR A 222 -11.12 49.69 -15.76
C THR A 222 -10.31 50.47 -14.73
N GLN A 223 -10.52 50.37 -13.40
CA GLN A 223 -9.95 51.40 -12.49
C GLN A 223 -9.47 51.00 -11.07
N GLU A 224 -9.32 49.72 -10.68
CA GLU A 224 -8.78 49.37 -9.34
C GLU A 224 -7.64 48.33 -9.40
N GLU A 225 -6.39 48.79 -9.22
CA GLU A 225 -5.15 48.00 -9.40
C GLU A 225 -4.98 46.83 -8.40
N GLU A 226 -5.49 46.95 -7.16
CA GLU A 226 -5.37 45.89 -6.14
C GLU A 226 -6.35 44.72 -6.38
N GLU A 227 -7.59 44.99 -6.78
CA GLU A 227 -8.58 43.96 -7.12
C GLU A 227 -8.18 43.20 -8.40
N ASP A 228 -7.62 43.91 -9.39
CA ASP A 228 -7.12 43.30 -10.62
C ASP A 228 -6.01 42.28 -10.33
N LEU A 229 -5.10 42.57 -9.41
CA LEU A 229 -4.02 41.65 -9.01
C LEU A 229 -4.55 40.35 -8.38
N GLU A 230 -5.64 40.42 -7.61
CA GLU A 230 -6.28 39.23 -7.05
C GLU A 230 -6.99 38.39 -8.14
N ILE A 231 -7.66 39.04 -9.09
CA ILE A 231 -8.31 38.36 -10.21
C ILE A 231 -7.26 37.64 -11.06
N PHE A 232 -6.12 38.27 -11.34
CA PHE A 232 -5.01 37.63 -12.04
C PHE A 232 -4.48 36.40 -11.30
N LYS A 233 -4.28 36.47 -9.98
CA LYS A 233 -3.87 35.31 -9.16
C LYS A 233 -4.89 34.18 -9.20
N ARG A 234 -6.19 34.49 -9.19
CA ARG A 234 -7.25 33.47 -9.31
C ARG A 234 -7.24 32.82 -10.68
N ILE A 235 -7.11 33.59 -11.76
CA ILE A 235 -6.99 33.06 -13.13
C ILE A 235 -5.76 32.15 -13.25
N GLU A 236 -4.62 32.55 -12.68
CA GLU A 236 -3.40 31.74 -12.69
C GLU A 236 -3.56 30.43 -11.92
N SER A 237 -4.17 30.47 -10.73
CA SER A 237 -4.47 29.27 -9.94
C SER A 237 -5.42 28.31 -10.69
N LEU A 238 -6.45 28.85 -11.36
CA LEU A 238 -7.38 28.06 -12.15
C LEU A 238 -6.71 27.46 -13.39
N ARG A 239 -5.78 28.19 -14.03
CA ARG A 239 -4.96 27.66 -15.13
C ARG A 239 -4.06 26.53 -14.65
N HIS A 240 -3.40 26.68 -13.50
CA HIS A 240 -2.57 25.62 -12.93
C HIS A 240 -3.38 24.34 -12.64
N GLN A 241 -4.57 24.48 -12.07
CA GLN A 241 -5.48 23.34 -11.85
C GLN A 241 -5.96 22.70 -13.17
N LEU A 242 -6.13 23.48 -14.23
CA LEU A 242 -6.44 22.95 -15.55
C LEU A 242 -5.23 22.18 -16.11
N ASP A 243 -4.03 22.74 -15.99
CA ASP A 243 -2.79 22.12 -16.44
C ASP A 243 -2.50 20.80 -15.71
N ASP A 244 -2.75 20.73 -14.40
CA ASP A 244 -2.59 19.51 -13.60
C ASP A 244 -3.47 18.34 -14.08
N ILE A 245 -4.61 18.64 -14.73
CA ILE A 245 -5.52 17.61 -15.25
C ILE A 245 -5.22 17.32 -16.73
N VAL A 246 -4.98 18.36 -17.53
CA VAL A 246 -4.85 18.24 -18.99
C VAL A 246 -3.44 17.83 -19.41
N ALA A 247 -2.42 18.28 -18.69
CA ALA A 247 -1.01 18.06 -19.00
C ALA A 247 -0.33 17.00 -18.11
N ASP A 248 -1.10 16.23 -17.34
CA ASP A 248 -0.59 15.14 -16.48
C ASP A 248 0.21 14.11 -17.29
N GLN A 249 -0.30 13.73 -18.46
CA GLN A 249 0.34 12.76 -19.35
C GLN A 249 0.22 13.15 -20.82
N CYS A 250 1.23 12.75 -21.60
CA CYS A 250 1.18 12.89 -23.05
C CYS A 250 0.18 11.88 -23.66
N VAL A 251 -0.77 12.36 -24.46
CA VAL A 251 -1.77 11.51 -25.12
C VAL A 251 -1.21 10.50 -26.14
N VAL A 252 0.03 10.69 -26.61
CA VAL A 252 0.68 9.81 -27.61
C VAL A 252 1.60 8.78 -26.96
N CYS A 253 2.31 9.10 -25.88
CA CYS A 253 3.28 8.18 -25.26
C CYS A 253 3.02 7.86 -23.79
N GLY A 254 1.91 8.35 -23.23
CA GLY A 254 1.46 8.04 -21.87
C GLY A 254 0.43 6.91 -21.84
N ASP A 255 -0.17 6.71 -20.67
CA ASP A 255 -1.07 5.59 -20.41
C ASP A 255 -2.34 5.67 -21.26
N ILE A 256 -2.74 6.87 -21.68
CA ILE A 256 -3.90 7.08 -22.57
C ILE A 256 -3.78 6.23 -23.85
N LEU A 257 -2.57 6.09 -24.41
CA LEU A 257 -2.36 5.23 -25.58
C LEU A 257 -2.52 3.75 -25.21
N ILE A 258 -1.98 3.33 -24.08
CA ILE A 258 -2.05 1.94 -23.59
C ILE A 258 -3.52 1.51 -23.40
N HIS A 259 -4.33 2.38 -22.80
CA HIS A 259 -5.77 2.12 -22.62
C HIS A 259 -6.55 2.07 -23.95
N SER A 260 -5.98 2.60 -25.03
CA SER A 260 -6.59 2.59 -26.37
C SER A 260 -6.20 1.38 -27.24
N ILE A 261 -5.34 0.47 -26.75
CA ILE A 261 -4.92 -0.74 -27.50
C ILE A 261 -6.10 -1.62 -27.87
N HIS A 262 -7.15 -1.64 -27.05
CA HIS A 262 -8.36 -2.41 -27.30
C HIS A 262 -9.28 -1.79 -28.38
N VAL A 263 -9.03 -0.55 -28.77
CA VAL A 263 -9.80 0.13 -29.82
C VAL A 263 -9.18 -0.25 -31.16
N PRO A 264 -9.95 -0.83 -32.11
CA PRO A 264 -9.42 -1.15 -33.42
C PRO A 264 -8.95 0.12 -34.12
N PHE A 265 -7.80 0.03 -34.81
CA PHE A 265 -7.22 1.16 -35.56
C PHE A 265 -8.12 1.68 -36.69
N ILE A 266 -9.01 0.82 -37.18
CA ILE A 266 -9.97 1.11 -38.23
C ILE A 266 -11.34 1.02 -37.57
N THR A 267 -12.09 2.12 -37.60
CA THR A 267 -13.49 2.13 -37.16
C THR A 267 -14.35 1.30 -38.12
N GLU A 268 -15.50 0.80 -37.69
CA GLU A 268 -16.38 -0.01 -38.57
C GLU A 268 -16.76 0.74 -39.86
N GLU A 269 -16.92 2.06 -39.78
CA GLU A 269 -17.18 2.95 -40.92
C GLU A 269 -15.97 3.05 -41.88
N GLU A 270 -14.75 3.11 -41.34
CA GLU A 270 -13.52 3.12 -42.14
C GLU A 270 -13.16 1.73 -42.68
N ALA A 271 -13.68 0.66 -42.09
CA ALA A 271 -13.50 -0.71 -42.59
C ALA A 271 -14.30 -0.93 -43.88
N GLU A 272 -15.49 -0.33 -43.99
CA GLU A 272 -16.27 -0.29 -45.23
C GLU A 272 -15.53 0.50 -46.33
N ILE A 273 -14.89 1.61 -45.97
CA ILE A 273 -14.09 2.40 -46.92
C ILE A 273 -12.81 1.67 -47.31
N ALA A 274 -12.10 1.05 -46.37
CA ALA A 274 -10.89 0.28 -46.63
C ALA A 274 -11.16 -0.95 -47.51
N SER A 275 -12.30 -1.62 -47.29
CA SER A 275 -12.73 -2.74 -48.16
C SER A 275 -13.10 -2.28 -49.57
N SER A 276 -13.56 -1.04 -49.76
CA SER A 276 -13.77 -0.46 -51.09
C SER A 276 -12.49 -0.17 -51.87
N TRP A 277 -11.32 -0.18 -51.21
CA TRP A 277 -10.00 0.01 -51.84
C TRP A 277 -9.30 -1.30 -52.18
N ILE A 278 -9.89 -2.44 -51.82
CA ILE A 278 -9.43 -3.77 -52.23
C ILE A 278 -9.92 -4.00 -53.65
N ILE A 279 -9.04 -3.73 -54.63
CA ILE A 279 -9.19 -4.12 -56.05
C ILE A 279 -8.93 -5.62 -56.20
#